data_AF-A8J0N6-F1
#
_entry.id   AF-A8J0N6-F1
#
_cell.length_a   1.000
_cell.length_b   1.000
_cell.length_c   1.000
_cell.angle_alpha   90.00
_cell.angle_beta   90.00
_cell.angle_gamma   90.00
#
_symmetry.space_group_name_H-M   'P 1'
#
loop_
_entity.id
_entity.type
_entity.pdbx_description
1 polymer ?
#
loop_
_entity_poly.entity_id
_entity_poly.type
_entity_poly.pdbx_seq_one_letter_code
_entity_poly.pdbx_strand_id
1 'polypeptide(L)'
;MNSLEAGRVLSVLDEALEGIRLISYVTQDVLDTAEQLRDMLGEDLANALIKHRQLIQSAKSTLNNDQVQASTLELVRLLKKSPSAQRLQVLPYERTYGILQTLQYFEQLRQFAQKRLTTTVEEDSSNREFFEEVRDREERAVAEQEQLKQKLKLQRVELQKAAGTIQVSEDRARGEVSEVQSSTQQSRAAIEGSARAQSEADKSSFQSDLDQVTKELAAARAELARLRQEHKDNEALLRKARKRAEQDVEVQIGEYDADVGAKEEELGKARAEYEEVLRQLQEYNSGWSEMYQERLEYEERERRLADQRFQAALLAVRQNHAARVIQSYWRGFKKAREAAKKKAKKLEKAKAAKKK
;
A
#
# COMPACT_ATOMS: atom_id res chain seq x y z
N MET A 1 1.64 -7.47 114.50
CA MET A 1 2.19 -7.96 115.78
C MET A 1 2.42 -6.77 116.69
N ASN A 2 2.20 -6.91 117.99
CA ASN A 2 2.54 -5.86 118.96
C ASN A 2 4.02 -5.49 118.75
N SER A 3 4.31 -4.20 118.53
CA SER A 3 5.67 -3.68 118.31
C SER A 3 6.68 -4.19 119.36
N LEU A 4 6.19 -4.48 120.57
CA LEU A 4 6.93 -5.14 121.66
C LEU A 4 7.43 -6.57 121.34
N GLU A 5 6.59 -7.44 120.77
CA GLU A 5 6.99 -8.81 120.42
C GLU A 5 7.97 -8.82 119.23
N ALA A 6 7.73 -7.95 118.24
CA ALA A 6 8.67 -7.71 117.15
C ALA A 6 10.03 -7.23 117.68
N GLY A 7 10.02 -6.25 118.60
CA GLY A 7 11.22 -5.75 119.27
C GLY A 7 11.94 -6.83 120.09
N ARG A 8 11.20 -7.71 120.78
CA ARG A 8 11.78 -8.85 121.52
C ARG A 8 12.45 -9.85 120.59
N VAL A 9 11.80 -10.25 119.50
CA VAL A 9 12.38 -11.18 118.52
C VAL A 9 13.61 -10.58 117.87
N LEU A 10 13.57 -9.30 117.47
CA LEU A 10 14.73 -8.59 116.94
C LEU A 10 15.85 -8.47 117.97
N SER A 11 15.52 -8.22 119.25
CA SER A 11 16.50 -8.19 120.34
C SER A 11 17.17 -9.55 120.53
N VAL A 12 16.41 -10.66 120.45
CA VAL A 12 16.97 -12.02 120.55
C VAL A 12 17.87 -12.32 119.35
N LEU A 13 17.47 -11.91 118.14
CA LEU A 13 18.30 -12.04 116.94
C LEU A 13 19.58 -11.20 117.04
N ASP A 14 19.48 -9.97 117.55
CA ASP A 14 20.63 -9.09 117.78
C ASP A 14 21.57 -9.67 118.83
N GLU A 15 21.01 -10.23 119.90
CA GLU A 15 21.77 -10.88 120.96
C GLU A 15 22.48 -12.15 120.48
N ALA A 16 21.80 -12.95 119.65
CA ALA A 16 22.37 -14.14 119.03
C ALA A 16 23.45 -13.77 118.02
N LEU A 17 23.22 -12.75 117.20
CA LEU A 17 24.18 -12.25 116.22
C LEU A 17 25.42 -11.66 116.91
N GLU A 18 25.25 -10.94 118.02
CA GLU A 18 26.36 -10.50 118.88
C GLU A 18 27.12 -11.69 119.49
N GLY A 19 26.42 -12.71 119.99
CA GLY A 19 27.04 -13.94 120.52
C GLY A 19 27.88 -14.67 119.48
N ILE A 20 27.34 -14.86 118.26
CA ILE A 20 28.05 -15.47 117.13
C ILE A 20 29.24 -14.62 116.72
N ARG A 21 29.11 -13.28 116.70
CA ARG A 21 30.23 -12.37 116.44
C ARG A 21 31.33 -12.52 117.48
N LEU A 22 31.02 -12.62 118.77
CA LEU A 22 32.02 -12.80 119.83
C LEU A 22 32.71 -14.16 119.74
N ILE A 23 31.97 -15.25 119.52
CA ILE A 23 32.55 -16.58 119.30
C ILE A 23 33.40 -16.60 118.03
N SER A 24 33.08 -15.80 117.00
CA SER A 24 33.84 -15.78 115.75
C SER A 24 35.32 -15.41 115.94
N TYR A 25 35.67 -14.72 117.03
CA TYR A 25 37.06 -14.41 117.38
C TYR A 25 37.76 -15.52 118.17
N VAL A 26 37.03 -16.52 118.67
CA VAL A 26 37.60 -17.70 119.31
C VAL A 26 37.96 -18.71 118.21
N THR A 27 39.06 -18.46 117.53
CA THR A 27 39.60 -19.37 116.51
C THR A 27 40.31 -20.56 117.18
N GLN A 28 40.59 -21.60 116.40
CA GLN A 28 41.35 -22.75 116.88
C GLN A 28 42.73 -22.32 117.45
N ASP A 29 43.37 -21.33 116.82
CA ASP A 29 44.66 -20.78 117.28
C ASP A 29 44.55 -20.10 118.65
N VAL A 30 43.44 -19.39 118.92
CA VAL A 30 43.18 -18.76 120.23
C VAL A 30 42.96 -19.82 121.30
N LEU A 31 42.27 -20.92 120.97
CA LEU A 31 42.13 -22.06 121.88
C LEU A 31 43.49 -22.72 122.14
N ASP A 32 44.31 -22.87 121.11
CA ASP A 32 45.60 -23.53 121.21
C ASP A 32 46.61 -22.72 122.03
N THR A 33 46.51 -21.39 122.01
CA THR A 33 47.35 -20.43 122.74
C THR A 33 46.73 -19.89 124.03
N ALA A 34 45.60 -20.44 124.49
CA ALA A 34 44.83 -19.94 125.63
C ALA A 34 45.65 -19.78 126.92
N GLU A 35 46.62 -20.67 127.18
CA GLU A 35 47.53 -20.58 128.33
C GLU A 35 48.47 -19.36 128.25
N GLN A 36 48.96 -19.03 127.05
CA GLN A 36 49.85 -17.89 126.81
C GLN A 36 49.08 -16.56 126.85
N LEU A 37 47.78 -16.60 126.52
CA LEU A 37 46.90 -15.44 126.56
C LEU A 37 46.36 -15.16 127.98
N ARG A 38 46.74 -15.93 129.00
CA ARG A 38 46.23 -15.78 130.38
C ARG A 38 46.47 -14.39 130.96
N ASP A 39 47.65 -13.82 130.73
CA ASP A 39 47.98 -12.45 131.19
C ASP A 39 47.17 -11.37 130.46
N MET A 40 46.76 -11.66 129.21
CA MET A 40 46.05 -10.71 128.35
C MET A 40 44.53 -10.78 128.53
N LEU A 41 43.97 -11.97 128.70
CA LEU A 41 42.53 -12.23 128.75
C LEU A 41 41.98 -12.30 130.17
N GLY A 42 42.86 -12.51 131.16
CA GLY A 42 42.50 -12.78 132.54
C GLY A 42 42.34 -14.28 132.80
N GLU A 43 42.49 -14.65 134.07
CA GLU A 43 42.48 -16.05 134.52
C GLU A 43 41.15 -16.76 134.24
N ASP A 44 40.01 -16.09 134.46
CA ASP A 44 38.69 -16.67 134.23
C ASP A 44 38.43 -17.04 132.76
N LEU A 45 38.75 -16.12 131.83
CA LEU A 45 38.53 -16.33 130.40
C LEU A 45 39.51 -17.36 129.83
N ALA A 46 40.78 -17.34 130.26
CA ALA A 46 41.76 -18.33 129.86
C ALA A 46 41.39 -19.73 130.36
N ASN A 47 40.96 -19.88 131.61
CA ASN A 47 40.48 -21.16 132.15
C ASN A 47 39.24 -21.67 131.40
N ALA A 48 38.32 -20.77 131.02
CA ALA A 48 37.15 -21.14 130.21
C ALA A 48 37.54 -21.59 128.79
N LEU A 49 38.50 -20.92 128.14
CA LEU A 49 39.03 -21.34 126.82
C LEU A 49 39.73 -22.69 126.89
N ILE A 50 40.56 -22.93 127.93
CA ILE A 50 41.24 -24.22 128.15
C ILE A 50 40.21 -25.32 128.37
N LYS A 51 39.19 -25.08 129.22
CA LYS A 51 38.10 -26.04 129.44
C LYS A 51 37.33 -26.32 128.15
N HIS A 52 37.02 -25.29 127.36
CA HIS A 52 36.32 -25.44 126.09
C HIS A 52 37.16 -26.24 125.07
N ARG A 53 38.47 -25.99 124.99
CA ARG A 53 39.41 -26.76 124.17
C ARG A 53 39.41 -28.23 124.55
N GLN A 54 39.53 -28.54 125.85
CA GLN A 54 39.50 -29.92 126.35
C GLN A 54 38.18 -30.62 125.99
N LEU A 55 37.05 -29.91 126.13
CA LEU A 55 35.73 -30.43 125.78
C LEU A 55 35.61 -30.68 124.27
N ILE A 56 36.06 -29.76 123.41
CA ILE A 56 36.08 -29.94 121.95
C ILE A 56 36.94 -31.14 121.56
N GLN A 57 38.14 -31.29 122.14
CA GLN A 57 39.04 -32.41 121.84
C GLN A 57 38.49 -33.76 122.31
N SER A 58 37.79 -33.79 123.44
CA SER A 58 37.15 -35.00 123.97
C SER A 58 35.87 -35.39 123.22
N ALA A 59 35.22 -34.43 122.56
CA ALA A 59 33.97 -34.63 121.85
C ALA A 59 34.21 -35.28 120.48
N LYS A 60 33.59 -36.45 120.25
CA LYS A 60 33.59 -37.10 118.91
C LYS A 60 32.89 -36.25 117.84
N SER A 61 31.91 -35.44 118.23
CA SER A 61 31.25 -34.44 117.40
C SER A 61 31.01 -33.16 118.21
N THR A 62 31.29 -32.01 117.62
CA THR A 62 30.97 -30.69 118.19
C THR A 62 29.48 -30.35 118.04
N LEU A 63 28.85 -30.89 117.00
CA LEU A 63 27.41 -30.77 116.76
C LEU A 63 26.65 -31.63 117.78
N ASN A 64 25.69 -31.02 118.49
CA ASN A 64 24.80 -31.61 119.50
C ASN A 64 25.46 -32.18 120.77
N ASN A 65 26.65 -31.70 121.14
CA ASN A 65 27.23 -32.04 122.44
C ASN A 65 26.84 -30.98 123.48
N ASP A 66 25.94 -31.33 124.41
CA ASP A 66 25.45 -30.43 125.47
C ASP A 66 26.58 -29.81 126.30
N GLN A 67 27.69 -30.53 126.52
CA GLN A 67 28.85 -30.00 127.25
C GLN A 67 29.60 -28.94 126.44
N VAL A 68 29.74 -29.15 125.13
CA VAL A 68 30.34 -28.16 124.23
C VAL A 68 29.43 -26.95 124.13
N GLN A 69 28.12 -27.13 123.97
CA GLN A 69 27.15 -26.02 123.95
C GLN A 69 27.16 -25.21 125.25
N ALA A 70 27.13 -25.88 126.40
CA ALA A 70 27.17 -25.21 127.71
C ALA A 70 28.49 -24.43 127.90
N SER A 71 29.62 -25.00 127.47
CA SER A 71 30.91 -24.28 127.52
C SER A 71 31.00 -23.13 126.51
N THR A 72 30.41 -23.25 125.32
CA THR A 72 30.29 -22.15 124.35
C THR A 72 29.42 -21.02 124.91
N LEU A 73 28.30 -21.34 125.55
CA LEU A 73 27.42 -20.34 126.16
C LEU A 73 28.08 -19.66 127.36
N GLU A 74 28.81 -20.39 128.20
CA GLU A 74 29.58 -19.79 129.28
C GLU A 74 30.71 -18.90 128.74
N LEU A 75 31.37 -19.31 127.65
CA LEU A 75 32.33 -18.47 126.94
C LEU A 75 31.68 -17.19 126.42
N VAL A 76 30.54 -17.26 125.73
CA VAL A 76 29.81 -16.06 125.27
C VAL A 76 29.47 -15.16 126.45
N ARG A 77 29.00 -15.73 127.56
CA ARG A 77 28.64 -14.98 128.76
C ARG A 77 29.85 -14.28 129.37
N LEU A 78 31.00 -14.96 129.44
CA LEU A 78 32.26 -14.38 129.91
C LEU A 78 32.81 -13.33 128.93
N LEU A 79 32.73 -13.56 127.63
CA LEU A 79 33.15 -12.62 126.58
C LEU A 79 32.29 -11.34 126.59
N LYS A 80 30.98 -11.45 126.85
CA LYS A 80 30.10 -10.29 126.99
C LYS A 80 30.41 -9.48 128.26
N LYS A 81 30.77 -10.13 129.37
CA LYS A 81 31.03 -9.47 130.66
C LYS A 81 32.46 -8.94 130.79
N SER A 82 33.43 -9.60 130.17
CA SER A 82 34.84 -9.27 130.31
C SER A 82 35.23 -8.20 129.28
N PRO A 83 35.68 -7.00 129.72
CA PRO A 83 36.21 -6.00 128.79
C PRO A 83 37.45 -6.51 128.02
N SER A 84 38.10 -7.57 128.51
CA SER A 84 39.21 -8.24 127.82
C SER A 84 38.81 -8.91 126.51
N ALA A 85 37.52 -9.17 126.25
CA ALA A 85 37.06 -9.78 125.00
C ALA A 85 37.36 -8.92 123.76
N GLN A 86 37.41 -7.60 123.91
CA GLN A 86 37.81 -6.69 122.83
C GLN A 86 39.27 -6.93 122.39
N ARG A 87 40.13 -7.45 123.28
CA ARG A 87 41.53 -7.76 122.96
C ARG A 87 41.65 -8.93 121.97
N LEU A 88 40.66 -9.83 121.93
CA LEU A 88 40.62 -10.92 120.92
C LEU A 88 40.45 -10.39 119.50
N GLN A 89 39.84 -9.22 119.32
CA GLN A 89 39.66 -8.61 118.00
C GLN A 89 40.96 -8.05 117.42
N VAL A 90 41.94 -7.79 118.26
CA VAL A 90 43.25 -7.21 117.90
C VAL A 90 44.28 -8.32 117.59
N LEU A 91 44.00 -9.57 117.99
CA LEU A 91 44.88 -10.68 117.69
C LEU A 91 44.92 -10.94 116.17
N PRO A 92 46.09 -11.28 115.59
CA PRO A 92 46.26 -11.46 114.15
C PRO A 92 45.66 -12.77 113.62
N TYR A 93 44.77 -13.44 114.38
CA TYR A 93 44.16 -14.69 113.97
C TYR A 93 42.98 -14.44 113.04
N GLU A 94 43.04 -15.00 111.84
CA GLU A 94 41.97 -14.85 110.85
C GLU A 94 40.73 -15.65 111.24
N ARG A 95 39.57 -15.02 111.07
CA ARG A 95 38.27 -15.68 111.27
C ARG A 95 38.00 -16.63 110.10
N THR A 96 37.58 -17.85 110.39
CA THR A 96 37.28 -18.85 109.38
C THR A 96 36.20 -18.36 108.40
N TYR A 97 36.37 -18.61 107.10
CA TYR A 97 35.38 -18.21 106.08
C TYR A 97 33.94 -18.68 106.41
N GLY A 98 33.78 -19.89 106.95
CA GLY A 98 32.48 -20.43 107.34
C GLY A 98 31.75 -19.61 108.41
N ILE A 99 32.47 -19.02 109.37
CA ILE A 99 31.84 -18.18 110.40
C ILE A 99 31.44 -16.81 109.83
N LEU A 100 32.22 -16.26 108.90
CA LEU A 100 31.89 -15.01 108.22
C LEU A 100 30.64 -15.15 107.33
N GLN A 101 30.52 -16.25 106.59
CA GLN A 101 29.33 -16.53 105.79
C GLN A 101 28.09 -16.76 106.67
N THR A 102 28.25 -17.44 107.81
CA THR A 102 27.17 -17.62 108.79
C THR A 102 26.72 -16.28 109.37
N LEU A 103 27.66 -15.37 109.66
CA LEU A 103 27.34 -14.00 110.08
C LEU A 103 26.55 -13.24 109.00
N GLN A 104 26.95 -13.34 107.73
CA GLN A 104 26.24 -12.69 106.62
C GLN A 104 24.80 -13.20 106.48
N TYR A 105 24.59 -14.52 106.56
CA TYR A 105 23.24 -15.10 106.50
C TYR A 105 22.39 -14.70 107.71
N PHE A 106 22.97 -14.67 108.92
CA PHE A 106 22.27 -14.17 110.10
C PHE A 106 21.89 -12.69 109.97
N GLU A 107 22.74 -11.89 109.33
CA GLU A 107 22.49 -10.47 109.06
C GLU A 107 21.37 -10.27 108.02
N GLN A 108 21.33 -11.09 106.97
CA GLN A 108 20.21 -11.14 106.01
C GLN A 108 18.91 -11.59 106.68
N LEU A 109 18.97 -12.63 107.52
CA LEU A 109 17.83 -13.13 108.28
C LEU A 109 17.29 -12.04 109.20
N ARG A 110 18.17 -11.30 109.89
CA ARG A 110 17.81 -10.14 110.70
C ARG A 110 17.12 -9.07 109.86
N GLN A 111 17.66 -8.69 108.69
CA GLN A 111 17.04 -7.70 107.80
C GLN A 111 15.66 -8.14 107.30
N PHE A 112 15.50 -9.43 106.96
CA PHE A 112 14.23 -10.00 106.52
C PHE A 112 13.22 -10.06 107.67
N ALA A 113 13.64 -10.48 108.85
CA ALA A 113 12.82 -10.48 110.06
C ALA A 113 12.39 -9.06 110.42
N GLN A 114 13.30 -8.08 110.36
CA GLN A 114 12.99 -6.67 110.58
C GLN A 114 11.94 -6.22 109.59
N LYS A 115 12.17 -6.40 108.28
CA LYS A 115 11.21 -6.03 107.24
C LYS A 115 9.83 -6.64 107.50
N ARG A 116 9.74 -7.95 107.76
CA ARG A 116 8.45 -8.63 108.00
C ARG A 116 7.77 -8.25 109.31
N LEU A 117 8.53 -7.99 110.36
CA LEU A 117 8.00 -7.66 111.68
C LEU A 117 7.61 -6.17 111.77
N THR A 118 8.23 -5.31 110.97
CA THR A 118 7.90 -3.88 110.90
C THR A 118 6.91 -3.51 109.81
N THR A 119 6.78 -4.32 108.74
CA THR A 119 5.70 -4.11 107.77
C THR A 119 4.36 -4.30 108.44
N THR A 120 3.49 -3.28 108.33
CA THR A 120 2.12 -3.40 108.84
C THR A 120 1.30 -4.37 107.98
N VAL A 121 0.19 -4.86 108.52
CA VAL A 121 -0.72 -5.73 107.74
C VAL A 121 -1.30 -4.98 106.54
N GLU A 122 -1.55 -3.67 106.69
CA GLU A 122 -2.03 -2.79 105.61
C GLU A 122 -0.97 -2.58 104.52
N GLU A 123 0.29 -2.41 104.89
CA GLU A 123 1.39 -2.34 103.91
C GLU A 123 1.57 -3.68 103.17
N ASP A 124 1.46 -4.81 103.87
CA ASP A 124 1.57 -6.14 103.25
C ASP A 124 0.39 -6.44 102.30
N SER A 125 -0.85 -6.08 102.69
CA SER A 125 -2.01 -6.18 101.79
C SER A 125 -1.90 -5.23 100.60
N SER A 126 -1.51 -3.96 100.82
CA SER A 126 -1.33 -2.99 99.74
C SER A 126 -0.21 -3.39 98.76
N ASN A 127 0.90 -3.93 99.28
CA ASN A 127 1.96 -4.47 98.42
C ASN A 127 1.46 -5.67 97.61
N ARG A 128 0.67 -6.58 98.20
CA ARG A 128 0.08 -7.71 97.46
C ARG A 128 -0.86 -7.24 96.36
N GLU A 129 -1.78 -6.33 96.67
CA GLU A 129 -2.69 -5.73 95.69
C GLU A 129 -1.91 -5.06 94.56
N PHE A 130 -0.86 -4.29 94.87
CA PHE A 130 0.03 -3.69 93.86
C PHE A 130 0.74 -4.74 92.99
N PHE A 131 1.26 -5.83 93.57
CA PHE A 131 1.87 -6.92 92.81
C PHE A 131 0.85 -7.64 91.92
N GLU A 132 -0.38 -7.82 92.38
CA GLU A 132 -1.47 -8.39 91.59
C GLU A 132 -1.85 -7.47 90.43
N GLU A 133 -1.99 -6.17 90.65
CA GLU A 133 -2.25 -5.18 89.60
C GLU A 133 -1.13 -5.15 88.54
N VAL A 134 0.13 -5.18 88.97
CA VAL A 134 1.28 -5.22 88.06
C VAL A 134 1.30 -6.52 87.28
N ARG A 135 1.07 -7.67 87.94
CA ARG A 135 0.97 -8.97 87.27
C ARG A 135 -0.13 -8.97 86.22
N ASP A 136 -1.32 -8.50 86.56
CA ASP A 136 -2.47 -8.46 85.65
C ASP A 136 -2.22 -7.49 84.49
N ARG A 137 -1.53 -6.37 84.73
CA ARG A 137 -1.12 -5.43 83.68
C ARG A 137 -0.07 -6.03 82.75
N GLU A 138 0.95 -6.69 83.29
CA GLU A 138 1.96 -7.39 82.51
C GLU A 138 1.33 -8.53 81.69
N GLU A 139 0.42 -9.30 82.27
CA GLU A 139 -0.30 -10.35 81.55
C GLU A 139 -1.13 -9.79 80.39
N ARG A 140 -1.85 -8.68 80.59
CA ARG A 140 -2.56 -7.97 79.52
C ARG A 140 -1.59 -7.45 78.45
N ALA A 141 -0.48 -6.84 78.85
CA ALA A 141 0.51 -6.31 77.92
C ALA A 141 1.18 -7.41 77.09
N VAL A 142 1.50 -8.56 77.68
CA VAL A 142 2.03 -9.74 76.98
C VAL A 142 0.99 -10.30 76.01
N ALA A 143 -0.28 -10.41 76.42
CA ALA A 143 -1.35 -10.88 75.55
C ALA A 143 -1.57 -9.94 74.35
N GLU A 144 -1.58 -8.62 74.57
CA GLU A 144 -1.67 -7.62 73.50
C GLU A 144 -0.45 -7.67 72.56
N GLN A 145 0.76 -7.80 73.12
CA GLN A 145 1.98 -7.91 72.32
C GLN A 145 1.95 -9.15 71.42
N GLU A 146 1.48 -10.29 71.94
CA GLU A 146 1.36 -11.52 71.17
C GLU A 146 0.30 -11.40 70.07
N GLN A 147 -0.88 -10.81 70.38
CA GLN A 147 -1.89 -10.52 69.37
C GLN A 147 -1.37 -9.60 68.26
N LEU A 148 -0.63 -8.54 68.60
CA LEU A 148 -0.04 -7.62 67.61
C LEU A 148 1.04 -8.30 66.77
N LYS A 149 1.89 -9.15 67.38
CA LYS A 149 2.87 -9.95 66.64
C LYS A 149 2.20 -10.90 65.66
N GLN A 150 1.10 -11.55 66.05
CA GLN A 150 0.33 -12.42 65.17
C GLN A 150 -0.32 -11.64 64.03
N LYS A 151 -0.96 -10.49 64.32
CA LYS A 151 -1.52 -9.59 63.29
C LYS A 151 -0.44 -9.11 62.31
N LEU A 152 0.73 -8.72 62.81
CA LEU A 152 1.85 -8.29 61.96
C LEU A 152 2.37 -9.43 61.06
N LYS A 153 2.47 -10.66 61.59
CA LYS A 153 2.85 -11.83 60.79
C LYS A 153 1.83 -12.11 59.68
N LEU A 154 0.53 -12.07 59.99
CA LEU A 154 -0.54 -12.25 59.00
C LEU A 154 -0.50 -11.16 57.93
N GLN A 155 -0.40 -9.90 58.32
CA GLN A 155 -0.30 -8.76 57.39
C GLN A 155 0.94 -8.88 56.47
N ARG A 156 2.09 -9.33 56.99
CA ARG A 156 3.28 -9.55 56.16
C ARG A 156 3.06 -10.62 55.09
N VAL A 157 2.41 -11.72 55.45
CA VAL A 157 2.08 -12.80 54.50
C VAL A 157 1.07 -12.32 53.45
N GLU A 158 0.06 -11.55 53.86
CA GLU A 158 -0.93 -10.97 52.94
C GLU A 158 -0.29 -9.97 51.97
N LEU A 159 0.56 -9.06 52.47
CA LEU A 159 1.29 -8.12 51.64
C LEU A 159 2.25 -8.82 50.67
N GLN A 160 2.96 -9.87 51.11
CA GLN A 160 3.83 -10.65 50.25
C GLN A 160 3.04 -11.36 49.14
N LYS A 161 1.86 -11.92 49.45
CA LYS A 161 0.96 -12.50 48.45
C LYS A 161 0.47 -11.45 47.45
N ALA A 162 0.02 -10.29 47.93
CA ALA A 162 -0.45 -9.19 47.08
C ALA A 162 0.67 -8.67 46.17
N ALA A 163 1.87 -8.47 46.70
CA ALA A 163 3.05 -8.08 45.92
C ALA A 163 3.40 -9.14 44.86
N GLY A 164 3.34 -10.43 45.21
CA GLY A 164 3.54 -11.52 44.26
C GLY A 164 2.50 -11.54 43.13
N THR A 165 1.22 -11.30 43.44
CA THR A 165 0.16 -11.19 42.42
C THR A 165 0.38 -9.98 41.50
N ILE A 166 0.76 -8.83 42.06
CA ILE A 166 1.08 -7.64 41.27
C ILE A 166 2.27 -7.90 40.35
N GLN A 167 3.35 -8.51 40.86
CA GLN A 167 4.53 -8.83 40.06
C GLN A 167 4.20 -9.74 38.88
N VAL A 168 3.42 -10.81 39.10
CA VAL A 168 2.98 -11.71 38.01
C VAL A 168 2.13 -10.97 36.99
N SER A 169 1.24 -10.06 37.43
CA SER A 169 0.44 -9.25 36.52
C SER A 169 1.28 -8.25 35.72
N GLU A 170 2.32 -7.68 36.33
CA GLU A 170 3.25 -6.76 35.68
C GLU A 170 4.11 -7.48 34.63
N ASP A 171 4.67 -8.64 34.97
CA ASP A 171 5.47 -9.45 34.06
C ASP A 171 4.63 -9.89 32.85
N ARG A 172 3.37 -10.27 33.08
CA ARG A 172 2.41 -10.58 32.01
C ARG A 172 2.13 -9.37 31.12
N ALA A 173 1.83 -8.21 31.71
CA ALA A 173 1.55 -6.99 30.94
C ALA A 173 2.77 -6.54 30.12
N ARG A 174 3.98 -6.66 30.67
CA ARG A 174 5.24 -6.40 29.95
C ARG A 174 5.43 -7.35 28.77
N GLY A 175 5.12 -8.64 28.95
CA GLY A 175 5.12 -9.64 27.87
C GLY A 175 4.15 -9.28 26.75
N GLU A 176 2.89 -8.98 27.10
CA GLU A 176 1.84 -8.61 26.13
C GLU A 176 2.22 -7.32 25.37
N VAL A 177 2.77 -6.31 26.05
CA VAL A 177 3.24 -5.08 25.40
C VAL A 177 4.38 -5.37 24.42
N SER A 178 5.35 -6.21 24.80
CA SER A 178 6.47 -6.57 23.91
C SER A 178 6.00 -7.36 22.68
N GLU A 179 5.05 -8.28 22.85
CA GLU A 179 4.46 -9.05 21.76
C GLU A 179 3.69 -8.14 20.79
N VAL A 180 2.83 -7.25 21.32
CA VAL A 180 2.08 -6.29 20.51
C VAL A 180 3.01 -5.35 19.77
N GLN A 181 4.08 -4.86 20.40
CA GLN A 181 5.08 -4.00 19.76
C GLN A 181 5.78 -4.71 18.61
N SER A 182 6.26 -5.95 18.83
CA SER A 182 6.95 -6.75 17.81
C SER A 182 6.02 -7.07 16.63
N SER A 183 4.80 -7.54 16.92
CA SER A 183 3.79 -7.85 15.91
C SER A 183 3.40 -6.62 15.10
N THR A 184 3.18 -5.48 15.77
CA THR A 184 2.85 -4.21 15.11
C THR A 184 4.00 -3.72 14.23
N GLN A 185 5.25 -3.84 14.68
CA GLN A 185 6.42 -3.45 13.91
C GLN A 185 6.59 -4.32 12.65
N GLN A 186 6.38 -5.64 12.78
CA GLN A 186 6.42 -6.56 11.64
C GLN A 186 5.30 -6.27 10.64
N SER A 187 4.07 -6.07 11.13
CA SER A 187 2.92 -5.71 10.28
C SER A 187 3.16 -4.39 9.55
N ARG A 188 3.69 -3.37 10.24
CA ARG A 188 4.04 -2.09 9.65
C ARG A 188 5.11 -2.24 8.57
N ALA A 189 6.18 -2.98 8.83
CA ALA A 189 7.24 -3.22 7.85
C ALA A 189 6.70 -3.96 6.61
N ALA A 190 5.82 -4.94 6.79
CA ALA A 190 5.19 -5.66 5.69
C ALA A 190 4.27 -4.75 4.85
N ILE A 191 3.45 -3.92 5.49
CA ILE A 191 2.57 -2.95 4.82
C ILE A 191 3.40 -1.91 4.06
N GLU A 192 4.41 -1.31 4.70
CA GLU A 192 5.27 -0.32 4.05
C GLU A 192 6.06 -0.92 2.88
N GLY A 193 6.57 -2.15 3.03
CA GLY A 193 7.27 -2.87 1.97
C GLY A 193 6.37 -3.18 0.77
N SER A 194 5.16 -3.70 1.02
CA SER A 194 4.18 -4.00 -0.03
C SER A 194 3.68 -2.74 -0.73
N ALA A 195 3.38 -1.67 0.02
CA ALA A 195 2.95 -0.40 -0.55
C ALA A 195 4.03 0.24 -1.43
N ARG A 196 5.30 0.17 -1.03
CA ARG A 196 6.43 0.65 -1.85
C ARG A 196 6.59 -0.17 -3.12
N ALA A 197 6.60 -1.50 -3.01
CA ALA A 197 6.72 -2.38 -4.17
C ALA A 197 5.58 -2.16 -5.17
N GLN A 198 4.34 -2.00 -4.69
CA GLN A 198 3.19 -1.69 -5.54
C GLN A 198 3.34 -0.32 -6.20
N SER A 199 3.71 0.72 -5.44
CA SER A 199 3.90 2.07 -5.99
C SER A 199 5.00 2.13 -7.05
N GLU A 200 6.09 1.36 -6.88
CA GLU A 200 7.16 1.28 -7.87
C GLU A 200 6.73 0.51 -9.12
N ALA A 201 6.00 -0.60 -8.95
CA ALA A 201 5.44 -1.37 -10.05
C ALA A 201 4.45 -0.52 -10.88
N ASP A 202 3.52 0.17 -10.22
CA ASP A 202 2.53 1.04 -10.85
C ASP A 202 3.18 2.23 -11.58
N LYS A 203 4.24 2.80 -11.00
CA LYS A 203 4.99 3.88 -11.65
C LYS A 203 5.68 3.38 -12.91
N SER A 204 6.29 2.20 -12.86
CA SER A 204 6.98 1.59 -14.00
C SER A 204 6.01 1.22 -15.13
N SER A 205 4.88 0.59 -14.79
CA SER A 205 3.84 0.25 -15.77
C SER A 205 3.25 1.51 -16.41
N PHE A 206 2.90 2.52 -15.60
CA PHE A 206 2.39 3.79 -16.11
C PHE A 206 3.38 4.50 -17.04
N GLN A 207 4.67 4.49 -16.72
CA GLN A 207 5.70 5.07 -17.59
C GLN A 207 5.82 4.31 -18.92
N SER A 208 5.79 2.98 -18.89
CA SER A 208 5.78 2.15 -20.10
C SER A 208 4.55 2.43 -20.97
N ASP A 209 3.37 2.52 -20.36
CA ASP A 209 2.12 2.80 -21.07
C ASP A 209 2.12 4.21 -21.66
N LEU A 210 2.61 5.20 -20.91
CA LEU A 210 2.75 6.58 -21.38
C LEU A 210 3.70 6.66 -22.58
N ASP A 211 4.85 5.98 -22.52
CA ASP A 211 5.80 5.91 -23.62
C ASP A 211 5.20 5.23 -24.86
N GLN A 212 4.44 4.15 -24.67
CA GLN A 212 3.75 3.45 -25.74
C GLN A 212 2.70 4.35 -26.41
N VAL A 213 1.78 4.93 -25.63
CA VAL A 213 0.72 5.81 -26.15
C VAL A 213 1.30 7.04 -26.81
N THR A 214 2.40 7.59 -26.27
CA THR A 214 3.09 8.73 -26.88
C THR A 214 3.71 8.37 -28.25
N LYS A 215 4.32 7.18 -28.37
CA LYS A 215 4.83 6.67 -29.64
C LYS A 215 3.71 6.42 -30.65
N GLU A 216 2.62 5.79 -30.23
CA GLU A 216 1.45 5.53 -31.08
C GLU A 216 0.80 6.84 -31.56
N LEU A 217 0.65 7.83 -30.68
CA LEU A 217 0.13 9.15 -31.03
C LEU A 217 1.05 9.86 -32.04
N ALA A 218 2.37 9.79 -31.85
CA ALA A 218 3.34 10.37 -32.77
C ALA A 218 3.29 9.68 -34.15
N ALA A 219 3.23 8.35 -34.18
CA ALA A 219 3.10 7.57 -35.41
C ALA A 219 1.78 7.89 -36.16
N ALA A 220 0.65 7.94 -35.45
CA ALA A 220 -0.64 8.29 -36.03
C ALA A 220 -0.65 9.72 -36.60
N ARG A 221 -0.02 10.67 -35.90
CA ARG A 221 0.14 12.06 -36.41
C ARG A 221 1.01 12.12 -37.67
N ALA A 222 2.12 11.38 -37.69
CA ALA A 222 3.00 11.31 -38.85
C ALA A 222 2.28 10.69 -40.07
N GLU A 223 1.55 9.58 -39.85
CA GLU A 223 0.80 8.91 -40.90
C GLU A 223 -0.33 9.77 -41.45
N LEU A 224 -1.07 10.46 -40.59
CA LEU A 224 -2.11 11.38 -41.01
C LEU A 224 -1.56 12.61 -41.76
N ALA A 225 -0.37 13.10 -41.40
CA ALA A 225 0.32 14.14 -42.16
C ALA A 225 0.76 13.64 -43.55
N ARG A 226 1.32 12.42 -43.63
CA ARG A 226 1.71 11.76 -44.89
C ARG A 226 0.50 11.59 -45.81
N LEU A 227 -0.58 10.99 -45.31
CA LEU A 227 -1.81 10.77 -46.09
C LEU A 227 -2.41 12.09 -46.58
N ARG A 228 -2.45 13.14 -45.76
CA ARG A 228 -2.93 14.47 -46.20
C ARG A 228 -2.10 15.03 -47.34
N GLN A 229 -0.77 14.88 -47.28
CA GLN A 229 0.12 15.36 -48.34
C GLN A 229 -0.06 14.53 -49.62
N GLU A 230 -0.11 13.20 -49.51
CA GLU A 230 -0.36 12.31 -50.66
C GLU A 230 -1.71 12.57 -51.31
N HIS A 231 -2.78 12.74 -50.53
CA HIS A 231 -4.10 13.09 -51.05
C HIS A 231 -4.08 14.44 -51.76
N LYS A 232 -3.41 15.45 -51.20
CA LYS A 232 -3.29 16.77 -51.82
C LYS A 232 -2.55 16.70 -53.16
N ASP A 233 -1.46 15.94 -53.22
CA ASP A 233 -0.65 15.80 -54.44
C ASP A 233 -1.40 14.97 -55.50
N ASN A 234 -2.05 13.87 -55.10
CA ASN A 234 -2.89 13.05 -55.97
C ASN A 234 -4.08 13.85 -56.52
N GLU A 235 -4.76 14.63 -55.68
CA GLU A 235 -5.86 15.49 -56.12
C GLU A 235 -5.37 16.54 -57.13
N ALA A 236 -4.21 17.16 -56.89
CA ALA A 236 -3.63 18.13 -57.82
C ALA A 236 -3.26 17.47 -59.16
N LEU A 237 -2.72 16.25 -59.15
CA LEU A 237 -2.43 15.47 -60.37
C LEU A 237 -3.72 15.11 -61.12
N LEU A 238 -4.73 14.61 -60.42
CA LEU A 238 -6.02 14.25 -61.02
C LEU A 238 -6.73 15.47 -61.60
N ARG A 239 -6.71 16.62 -60.92
CA ARG A 239 -7.27 17.87 -61.46
C ARG A 239 -6.55 18.33 -62.73
N LYS A 240 -5.21 18.21 -62.78
CA LYS A 240 -4.42 18.52 -63.99
C LYS A 240 -4.71 17.54 -65.13
N ALA A 241 -4.78 16.24 -64.84
CA ALA A 241 -5.09 15.21 -65.82
C ALA A 241 -6.51 15.39 -66.38
N ARG A 242 -7.49 15.64 -65.50
CA ARG A 242 -8.87 15.96 -65.89
C ARG A 242 -8.92 17.19 -66.79
N LYS A 243 -8.27 18.30 -66.41
CA LYS A 243 -8.24 19.51 -67.24
C LYS A 243 -7.63 19.26 -68.62
N ARG A 244 -6.56 18.47 -68.71
CA ARG A 244 -5.94 18.11 -70.00
C ARG A 244 -6.90 17.26 -70.84
N ALA A 245 -7.50 16.23 -70.26
CA ALA A 245 -8.47 15.40 -70.96
C ALA A 245 -9.70 16.19 -71.43
N GLU A 246 -10.21 17.11 -70.61
CA GLU A 246 -11.29 18.04 -70.99
C GLU A 246 -10.86 18.94 -72.16
N GLN A 247 -9.65 19.50 -72.12
CA GLN A 247 -9.09 20.30 -73.22
C GLN A 247 -8.87 19.49 -74.50
N ASP A 248 -8.36 18.27 -74.40
CA ASP A 248 -8.14 17.38 -75.55
C ASP A 248 -9.48 17.02 -76.23
N VAL A 249 -10.53 16.76 -75.43
CA VAL A 249 -11.89 16.52 -75.94
C VAL A 249 -12.46 17.77 -76.59
N GLU A 250 -12.30 18.95 -76.00
CA GLU A 250 -12.72 20.23 -76.61
C GLU A 250 -12.02 20.47 -77.96
N VAL A 251 -10.72 20.19 -78.05
CA VAL A 251 -9.95 20.29 -79.30
C VAL A 251 -10.48 19.30 -80.33
N GLN A 252 -10.67 18.02 -79.96
CA GLN A 252 -11.21 17.00 -80.87
C GLN A 252 -12.62 17.32 -81.37
N ILE A 253 -13.47 17.88 -80.51
CA ILE A 253 -14.81 18.36 -80.92
C ILE A 253 -14.66 19.50 -81.92
N GLY A 254 -13.78 20.48 -81.66
CA GLY A 254 -13.54 21.59 -82.58
C GLY A 254 -12.99 21.14 -83.94
N GLU A 255 -12.07 20.17 -83.97
CA GLU A 255 -11.55 19.57 -85.20
C GLU A 255 -12.66 18.82 -85.97
N TYR A 256 -13.46 18.02 -85.26
CA TYR A 256 -14.58 17.30 -85.85
C TYR A 256 -15.63 18.25 -86.45
N ASP A 257 -16.01 19.30 -85.72
CA ASP A 257 -16.98 20.29 -86.20
C ASP A 257 -16.44 21.06 -87.43
N ALA A 258 -15.14 21.36 -87.47
CA ALA A 258 -14.50 21.99 -88.62
C ALA A 258 -14.48 21.06 -89.85
N ASP A 259 -14.14 19.78 -89.66
CA ASP A 259 -14.13 18.78 -90.72
C ASP A 259 -15.54 18.51 -91.26
N VAL A 260 -16.55 18.39 -90.37
CA VAL A 260 -17.95 18.24 -90.76
C VAL A 260 -18.40 19.47 -91.56
N GLY A 261 -18.12 20.68 -91.07
CA GLY A 261 -18.44 21.91 -91.78
C GLY A 261 -17.80 21.99 -93.18
N ALA A 262 -16.53 21.62 -93.31
CA ALA A 262 -15.84 21.57 -94.60
C ALA A 262 -16.45 20.51 -95.54
N LYS A 263 -16.80 19.32 -95.02
CA LYS A 263 -17.44 18.26 -95.80
C LYS A 263 -18.84 18.62 -96.25
N GLU A 264 -19.62 19.31 -95.42
CA GLU A 264 -20.93 19.84 -95.79
C GLU A 264 -20.81 20.91 -96.89
N GLU A 265 -19.80 21.78 -96.83
CA GLU A 265 -19.52 22.76 -97.89
C GLU A 265 -19.11 22.08 -99.21
N GLU A 266 -18.21 21.09 -99.15
CA GLU A 266 -17.82 20.29 -100.33
C GLU A 266 -19.01 19.54 -100.94
N LEU A 267 -19.84 18.90 -100.12
CA LEU A 267 -21.07 18.23 -100.57
C LEU A 267 -22.05 19.22 -101.19
N GLY A 268 -22.19 20.42 -100.61
CA GLY A 268 -23.01 21.48 -101.17
C GLY A 268 -22.54 21.89 -102.57
N LYS A 269 -21.23 22.09 -102.76
CA LYS A 269 -20.63 22.40 -104.06
C LYS A 269 -20.82 21.27 -105.07
N ALA A 270 -20.51 20.04 -104.69
CA ALA A 270 -20.65 18.87 -105.56
C ALA A 270 -22.10 18.61 -105.96
N ARG A 271 -23.07 18.84 -105.06
CA ARG A 271 -24.50 18.76 -105.39
C ARG A 271 -24.91 19.84 -106.38
N ALA A 272 -24.46 21.08 -106.21
CA ALA A 272 -24.74 22.16 -107.15
C ALA A 272 -24.15 21.87 -108.55
N GLU A 273 -22.92 21.36 -108.62
CA GLU A 273 -22.30 20.92 -109.88
C GLU A 273 -23.07 19.76 -110.52
N TYR A 274 -23.48 18.76 -109.73
CA TYR A 274 -24.28 17.64 -110.21
C TYR A 274 -25.64 18.10 -110.76
N GLU A 275 -26.34 18.98 -110.05
CA GLU A 275 -27.62 19.55 -110.49
C GLU A 275 -27.46 20.35 -111.79
N GLU A 276 -26.37 21.10 -111.93
CA GLU A 276 -26.05 21.85 -113.14
C GLU A 276 -25.74 20.93 -114.34
N VAL A 277 -24.95 19.87 -114.13
CA VAL A 277 -24.70 18.85 -115.16
C VAL A 277 -25.98 18.13 -115.54
N LEU A 278 -26.84 17.80 -114.57
CA LEU A 278 -28.13 17.17 -114.83
C LEU A 278 -29.03 18.08 -115.67
N ARG A 279 -29.06 19.39 -115.37
CA ARG A 279 -29.76 20.40 -116.16
C ARG A 279 -29.23 20.47 -117.59
N GLN A 280 -27.92 20.57 -117.76
CA GLN A 280 -27.28 20.58 -119.08
C GLN A 280 -27.56 19.29 -119.86
N LEU A 281 -27.53 18.13 -119.21
CA LEU A 281 -27.85 16.85 -119.83
C LEU A 281 -29.31 16.81 -120.30
N GLN A 282 -30.25 17.33 -119.50
CA GLN A 282 -31.65 17.45 -119.91
C GLN A 282 -31.81 18.34 -121.13
N GLU A 283 -31.12 19.48 -121.17
CA GLU A 283 -31.11 20.41 -122.32
C GLU A 283 -30.49 19.77 -123.58
N TYR A 284 -29.39 19.04 -123.43
CA TYR A 284 -28.80 18.30 -124.55
C TYR A 284 -29.70 17.17 -125.03
N ASN A 285 -30.36 16.46 -124.11
CA ASN A 285 -31.24 15.36 -124.47
C ASN A 285 -32.53 15.86 -125.14
N SER A 286 -33.06 17.01 -124.72
CA SER A 286 -34.17 17.67 -125.41
C SER A 286 -33.75 18.18 -126.79
N GLY A 287 -32.61 18.89 -126.88
CA GLY A 287 -32.10 19.40 -128.15
C GLY A 287 -31.71 18.30 -129.14
N TRP A 288 -31.12 17.19 -128.66
CA TRP A 288 -30.85 16.01 -129.49
C TRP A 288 -32.14 15.34 -129.94
N SER A 289 -33.12 15.20 -129.06
CA SER A 289 -34.43 14.63 -129.41
C SER A 289 -35.12 15.47 -130.49
N GLU A 290 -35.08 16.79 -130.37
CA GLU A 290 -35.60 17.72 -131.38
C GLU A 290 -34.85 17.59 -132.72
N MET A 291 -33.53 17.65 -132.72
CA MET A 291 -32.70 17.50 -133.93
C MET A 291 -32.89 16.13 -134.60
N TYR A 292 -33.06 15.08 -133.80
CA TYR A 292 -33.34 13.74 -134.29
C TYR A 292 -34.70 13.69 -135.00
N GLN A 293 -35.75 14.28 -134.42
CA GLN A 293 -37.06 14.40 -135.06
C GLN A 293 -36.99 15.24 -136.34
N GLU A 294 -36.33 16.40 -136.32
CA GLU A 294 -36.14 17.24 -137.51
C GLU A 294 -35.41 16.51 -138.63
N ARG A 295 -34.37 15.73 -138.30
CA ARG A 295 -33.65 14.92 -139.29
C ARG A 295 -34.54 13.83 -139.86
N LEU A 296 -35.34 13.17 -139.02
CA LEU A 296 -36.31 12.17 -139.47
C LEU A 296 -37.32 12.78 -140.44
N GLU A 297 -37.88 13.94 -140.10
CA GLU A 297 -38.78 14.70 -140.97
C GLU A 297 -38.12 15.19 -142.27
N TYR A 298 -36.86 15.60 -142.22
CA TYR A 298 -36.09 16.02 -143.38
C TYR A 298 -35.82 14.85 -144.33
N GLU A 299 -35.35 13.71 -143.80
CA GLU A 299 -35.14 12.49 -144.59
C GLU A 299 -36.44 12.00 -145.22
N GLU A 300 -37.56 12.07 -144.50
CA GLU A 300 -38.87 11.78 -145.05
C GLU A 300 -39.27 12.77 -146.17
N ARG A 301 -39.01 14.06 -145.99
CA ARG A 301 -39.29 15.09 -147.00
C ARG A 301 -38.43 14.89 -148.25
N GLU A 302 -37.14 14.64 -148.09
CA GLU A 302 -36.22 14.39 -149.21
C GLU A 302 -36.58 13.10 -149.95
N ARG A 303 -36.96 12.03 -149.24
CA ARG A 303 -37.49 10.82 -149.90
C ARG A 303 -38.73 11.14 -150.74
N ARG A 304 -39.68 11.90 -150.20
CA ARG A 304 -40.88 12.34 -150.95
C ARG A 304 -40.52 13.18 -152.17
N LEU A 305 -39.56 14.11 -152.06
CA LEU A 305 -39.09 14.94 -153.17
C LEU A 305 -38.33 14.15 -154.24
N ALA A 306 -37.48 13.21 -153.83
CA ALA A 306 -36.76 12.32 -154.74
C ALA A 306 -37.72 11.46 -155.56
N ASP A 307 -38.74 10.89 -154.91
CA ASP A 307 -39.81 10.14 -155.57
C ASP A 307 -40.57 11.00 -156.58
N GLN A 308 -40.91 12.25 -156.20
CA GLN A 308 -41.56 13.20 -157.10
C GLN A 308 -40.69 13.58 -158.31
N ARG A 309 -39.39 13.86 -158.09
CA ARG A 309 -38.43 14.16 -159.17
C ARG A 309 -38.26 12.99 -160.11
N PHE A 310 -38.20 11.76 -159.59
CA PHE A 310 -38.14 10.55 -160.39
C PHE A 310 -39.40 10.43 -161.28
N GLN A 311 -40.61 10.63 -160.71
CA GLN A 311 -41.85 10.62 -161.48
C GLN A 311 -41.92 11.75 -162.52
N ALA A 312 -41.50 12.97 -162.16
CA ALA A 312 -41.47 14.12 -163.07
C ALA A 312 -40.49 13.91 -164.23
N ALA A 313 -39.30 13.36 -163.96
CA ALA A 313 -38.33 13.01 -164.99
C ALA A 313 -38.90 11.95 -165.95
N LEU A 314 -39.60 10.94 -165.42
CA LEU A 314 -40.29 9.93 -166.22
C LEU A 314 -41.34 10.55 -167.15
N LEU A 315 -42.14 11.50 -166.62
CA LEU A 315 -43.12 12.25 -167.41
C LEU A 315 -42.46 13.13 -168.48
N ALA A 316 -41.36 13.81 -168.16
CA ALA A 316 -40.63 14.66 -169.09
C ALA A 316 -40.00 13.86 -170.26
N VAL A 317 -39.48 12.67 -169.99
CA VAL A 317 -39.02 11.75 -171.05
C VAL A 317 -40.18 11.36 -171.96
N ARG A 318 -41.35 11.07 -171.38
CA ARG A 318 -42.59 10.77 -172.12
C ARG A 318 -43.06 11.94 -172.99
N GLN A 319 -43.03 13.17 -172.46
CA GLN A 319 -43.42 14.38 -173.17
C GLN A 319 -42.44 14.74 -174.30
N ASN A 320 -41.14 14.64 -174.06
CA ASN A 320 -40.12 14.89 -175.09
C ASN A 320 -40.21 13.88 -176.25
N HIS A 321 -40.54 12.63 -175.94
CA HIS A 321 -40.82 11.64 -176.98
C HIS A 321 -42.04 12.04 -177.81
N ALA A 322 -43.14 12.46 -177.17
CA ALA A 322 -44.33 12.95 -177.87
C ALA A 322 -44.04 14.20 -178.75
N ALA A 323 -43.26 15.16 -178.24
CA ALA A 323 -42.88 16.36 -178.99
C ALA A 323 -42.07 16.05 -180.25
N ARG A 324 -41.13 15.07 -180.20
CA ARG A 324 -40.37 14.64 -181.38
C ARG A 324 -41.26 14.03 -182.47
N VAL A 325 -42.28 13.25 -182.08
CA VAL A 325 -43.22 12.63 -183.03
C VAL A 325 -44.04 13.70 -183.76
N ILE A 326 -44.52 14.74 -183.05
CA ILE A 326 -45.29 15.83 -183.66
C ILE A 326 -44.42 16.66 -184.63
N GLN A 327 -43.19 16.98 -184.22
CA GLN A 327 -42.28 17.78 -185.06
C GLN A 327 -41.86 17.07 -186.35
N SER A 328 -41.73 15.74 -186.34
CA SER A 328 -41.39 14.98 -187.56
C SER A 328 -42.55 14.99 -188.57
N TYR A 329 -43.78 14.85 -188.08
CA TYR A 329 -45.00 14.92 -188.91
C TYR A 329 -45.16 16.30 -189.57
N TRP A 330 -44.94 17.38 -188.82
CA TRP A 330 -45.05 18.75 -189.34
C TRP A 330 -44.02 19.06 -190.44
N ARG A 331 -42.77 18.60 -190.27
CA ARG A 331 -41.71 18.76 -191.28
C ARG A 331 -42.04 18.00 -192.58
N GLY A 332 -42.67 16.83 -192.47
CA GLY A 332 -43.18 16.07 -193.62
C GLY A 332 -44.24 16.84 -194.41
N PHE A 333 -45.25 17.40 -193.72
CA PHE A 333 -46.31 18.18 -194.33
C PHE A 333 -45.80 19.41 -195.11
N LYS A 334 -44.80 20.11 -194.55
CA LYS A 334 -44.23 21.33 -195.16
C LYS A 334 -43.52 21.03 -196.50
N LYS A 335 -42.81 19.90 -196.61
CA LYS A 335 -42.16 19.47 -197.87
C LYS A 335 -43.16 19.12 -198.98
N ALA A 336 -44.28 18.48 -198.63
CA ALA A 336 -45.32 18.13 -199.60
C ALA A 336 -45.97 19.38 -200.24
N ARG A 337 -46.16 20.44 -199.44
CA ARG A 337 -46.82 21.68 -199.89
C ARG A 337 -45.98 22.48 -200.91
N GLU A 338 -44.65 22.47 -200.81
CA GLU A 338 -43.80 23.19 -201.77
C GLU A 338 -43.71 22.49 -203.13
N ALA A 339 -43.78 21.16 -203.18
CA ALA A 339 -43.75 20.39 -204.41
C ALA A 339 -44.97 20.68 -205.32
N ALA A 340 -46.14 20.95 -204.73
CA ALA A 340 -47.36 21.28 -205.47
C ALA A 340 -47.27 22.62 -206.21
N LYS A 341 -46.63 23.64 -205.60
CA LYS A 341 -46.47 24.98 -206.21
C LYS A 341 -45.58 25.00 -207.46
N LYS A 342 -44.59 24.09 -207.55
CA LYS A 342 -43.67 24.02 -208.71
C LYS A 342 -44.30 23.34 -209.95
N LYS A 343 -45.30 22.46 -209.78
CA LYS A 343 -46.01 21.84 -210.91
C LYS A 343 -46.97 22.80 -211.63
N ALA A 344 -47.64 23.70 -210.89
CA ALA A 344 -48.60 24.65 -211.48
C ALA A 344 -47.95 25.64 -212.47
N LYS A 345 -46.73 26.13 -212.19
CA LYS A 345 -46.03 27.10 -213.05
C LYS A 345 -45.51 26.52 -214.38
N LYS A 346 -45.40 25.19 -214.54
CA LYS A 346 -44.92 24.56 -215.79
C LYS A 346 -46.00 24.38 -216.86
N LEU A 347 -47.28 24.41 -216.51
CA LEU A 347 -48.40 24.19 -217.45
C LEU A 347 -48.79 25.45 -218.25
N GLU A 348 -48.57 26.64 -217.71
CA GLU A 348 -48.99 27.90 -218.36
C GLU A 348 -48.12 28.29 -219.58
N LYS A 349 -46.80 28.02 -219.52
CA LYS A 349 -45.88 28.37 -220.62
C LYS A 349 -46.07 27.52 -221.89
N ALA A 350 -46.73 26.36 -221.81
CA ALA A 350 -46.91 25.46 -222.95
C ALA A 350 -48.07 25.87 -223.90
N LYS A 351 -48.99 26.76 -223.49
CA LYS A 351 -50.14 27.16 -224.33
C LYS A 351 -49.91 28.40 -225.20
N ALA A 352 -48.89 29.22 -224.95
CA ALA A 352 -48.68 30.48 -225.69
C ALA A 352 -47.90 30.33 -227.02
N ALA A 353 -47.22 29.20 -227.28
CA ALA A 353 -46.36 29.04 -228.45
C ALA A 353 -46.99 28.26 -229.64
N LYS A 354 -48.31 28.00 -229.65
CA LYS A 354 -49.00 27.31 -230.75
C LYS A 354 -50.12 28.12 -231.44
N LYS A 355 -50.06 29.47 -231.35
CA LYS A 355 -50.91 30.39 -232.13
C LYS A 355 -50.08 31.56 -232.71
N LYS A 356 -49.11 31.21 -233.55
CA LYS A 356 -48.54 31.92 -234.71
C LYS A 356 -47.62 30.92 -235.40
#